data_AF-X1B8N4-F1
#
_entry.id   AF-X1B8N4-F1
#
_cell.length_a   1.000
_cell.length_b   1.000
_cell.length_c   1.000
_cell.angle_alpha   90.00
_cell.angle_beta   90.00
_cell.angle_gamma   90.00
#
_symmetry.space_group_name_H-M   'P 1'
#
loop_
_entity.id
_entity.type
_entity.pdbx_description
1 polymer ?
#
loop_
_entity_poly.entity_id
_entity_poly.type
_entity_poly.pdbx_seq_one_letter_code
_entity_poly.pdbx_strand_id
1 'polypeptide(L)'
;MKLSEKIESIEGSKTVAFTALIQQLRQEGKKIIDLAVGEPEFDTPAPVIDATKQALDAQKTRYGPVNGLSELRTRLAAQFSGYDIENILITNGSKQ
;
A
#
# COMPACT_ATOMS: atom_id res chain seq x y z
N MET A 1 -19.32 -11.31 22.66
CA MET A 1 -18.08 -11.85 22.05
C MET A 1 -16.92 -11.18 22.77
N LYS A 2 -15.94 -11.95 23.31
CA LYS A 2 -14.77 -11.38 24.01
C LYS A 2 -13.59 -11.34 23.04
N LEU A 3 -12.91 -10.20 22.93
CA LEU A 3 -11.72 -10.07 22.10
C LEU A 3 -10.47 -10.54 22.86
N SER A 4 -9.36 -10.72 22.15
CA SER A 4 -8.08 -11.04 22.81
C SER A 4 -7.49 -9.78 23.44
N GLU A 5 -6.78 -9.95 24.56
CA GLU A 5 -6.16 -8.84 25.29
C GLU A 5 -5.21 -8.01 24.42
N LYS A 6 -4.51 -8.65 23.47
CA LYS A 6 -3.63 -7.97 22.51
C LYS A 6 -4.38 -7.02 21.58
N ILE A 7 -5.60 -7.36 21.18
CA ILE A 7 -6.40 -6.48 20.32
C ILE A 7 -7.03 -5.38 21.16
N GLU A 8 -7.49 -5.69 22.38
CA GLU A 8 -8.06 -4.71 23.30
C GLU A 8 -7.05 -3.63 23.72
N SER A 9 -5.75 -3.94 23.73
CA SER A 9 -4.69 -2.99 24.09
C SER A 9 -4.19 -2.11 22.94
N ILE A 10 -4.61 -2.35 21.70
CA ILE A 10 -4.18 -1.58 20.53
C ILE A 10 -5.14 -0.41 20.30
N GLU A 11 -4.63 0.82 20.39
CA GLU A 11 -5.39 2.00 19.99
C GLU A 11 -5.63 2.05 18.47
N GLY A 12 -6.77 2.59 18.07
CA GLY A 12 -7.07 2.87 16.68
C GLY A 12 -6.09 3.87 16.06
N SER A 13 -5.84 3.75 14.75
CA SER A 13 -4.97 4.68 14.03
C SER A 13 -5.55 6.09 14.04
N LYS A 14 -4.84 7.02 14.69
CA LYS A 14 -5.21 8.44 14.72
C LYS A 14 -5.27 9.05 13.32
N THR A 15 -4.36 8.64 12.42
CA THR A 15 -4.36 9.10 11.03
C THR A 15 -5.64 8.70 10.30
N VAL A 16 -6.08 7.45 10.45
CA VAL A 16 -7.33 6.97 9.82
C VAL A 16 -8.55 7.73 10.36
N ALA A 17 -8.61 7.92 11.68
CA ALA A 17 -9.68 8.69 12.31
C ALA A 17 -9.72 10.15 11.79
N PHE A 18 -8.54 10.75 11.60
CA PHE A 18 -8.43 12.12 11.11
C PHE A 18 -8.81 12.24 9.63
N THR A 19 -8.40 11.30 8.77
CA THR A 19 -8.84 11.24 7.36
C THR A 19 -10.36 11.17 7.25
N ALA A 20 -11.01 10.33 8.07
CA ALA A 20 -12.46 10.22 8.09
C ALA A 20 -13.14 11.54 8.50
N LEU A 21 -12.61 12.21 9.52
CA LEU A 21 -13.12 13.52 9.96
C LEU A 21 -12.98 14.58 8.86
N ILE A 22 -11.84 14.65 8.18
CA ILE A 22 -11.62 15.60 7.07
C ILE A 22 -12.64 15.36 5.95
N GLN A 23 -12.87 14.10 5.57
CA GLN A 23 -13.86 13.76 4.55
C GLN A 23 -15.27 14.18 4.96
N GLN A 24 -15.66 13.93 6.21
CA GLN A 24 -16.96 14.38 6.74
C GLN A 24 -17.09 15.91 6.68
N LEU A 25 -16.10 16.65 7.16
CA LEU A 25 -16.14 18.12 7.16
C LEU A 25 -16.21 18.70 5.73
N ARG A 26 -15.52 18.09 4.76
CA ARG A 26 -15.64 18.46 3.34
C ARG A 26 -17.05 18.23 2.80
N GLN A 27 -17.71 17.12 3.16
CA GLN A 27 -19.10 16.83 2.77
C GLN A 27 -20.10 17.82 3.40
N GLU A 28 -19.82 18.32 4.60
CA GLU A 28 -20.57 19.39 5.25
C GLU A 28 -20.33 20.78 4.59
N GLY A 29 -19.54 20.85 3.51
CA GLY A 29 -19.25 22.08 2.78
C GLY A 29 -18.18 22.97 3.43
N LYS A 30 -17.46 22.47 4.45
CA LYS A 30 -16.38 23.24 5.09
C LYS A 30 -15.13 23.22 4.22
N LYS A 31 -14.47 24.38 4.11
CA LYS A 31 -13.17 24.51 3.45
C LYS A 31 -12.06 24.04 4.39
N ILE A 32 -11.47 22.88 4.09
CA ILE A 32 -10.42 22.26 4.91
C ILE A 32 -9.10 22.26 4.16
N ILE A 33 -8.02 22.72 4.82
CA ILE A 33 -6.64 22.50 4.39
C ILE A 33 -6.17 21.23 5.08
N ASP A 34 -5.89 20.19 4.31
CA ASP A 34 -5.47 18.88 4.81
C ASP A 34 -3.94 18.79 4.79
N LEU A 35 -3.35 18.66 5.96
CA LEU A 35 -1.91 18.48 6.16
C LEU A 35 -1.58 17.17 6.88
N ALA A 36 -2.54 16.26 6.96
CA ALA A 36 -2.41 15.03 7.74
C ALA A 36 -2.13 13.79 6.90
N VAL A 37 -2.45 13.83 5.61
CA VAL A 37 -2.20 12.73 4.67
C VAL A 37 -0.88 12.98 3.95
N GLY A 38 0.03 12.01 4.01
CA GLY A 38 1.33 12.05 3.31
C GLY A 38 1.29 11.47 1.88
N GLU A 39 0.11 11.42 1.25
CA GLU A 39 -0.05 10.95 -0.13
C GLU A 39 0.42 12.07 -1.08
N PRO A 40 1.35 11.78 -2.01
CA PRO A 40 1.79 12.77 -2.99
C PRO A 40 0.64 13.25 -3.88
N GLU A 41 0.67 14.52 -4.31
CA GLU A 41 -0.34 15.09 -5.22
C GLU A 41 -0.20 14.65 -6.69
N PHE A 42 0.79 13.80 -6.99
CA PHE A 42 1.05 13.36 -8.36
C PHE A 42 0.35 12.04 -8.66
N ASP A 43 -0.23 11.95 -9.85
CA ASP A 43 -0.80 10.69 -10.33
C ASP A 43 0.26 9.59 -10.49
N THR A 44 -0.20 8.34 -10.47
CA THR A 44 0.66 7.20 -10.79
C THR A 44 1.20 7.34 -12.24
N PRO A 45 2.51 7.16 -12.49
CA PRO A 45 3.08 7.32 -13.83
C PRO A 45 2.44 6.38 -14.87
N ALA A 46 2.24 6.89 -16.09
CA ALA A 46 1.59 6.15 -17.19
C ALA A 46 2.19 4.75 -17.46
N PRO A 47 3.52 4.54 -17.46
CA PRO A 47 4.09 3.21 -17.66
C PRO A 47 3.64 2.16 -16.63
N VAL A 48 3.39 2.58 -15.39
CA VAL A 48 2.93 1.69 -14.30
C VAL A 48 1.45 1.32 -14.50
N ILE A 49 0.63 2.30 -14.88
CA ILE A 49 -0.79 2.09 -15.20
C ILE A 49 -0.92 1.13 -16.38
N ASP A 50 -0.14 1.34 -17.45
CA ASP A 50 -0.22 0.53 -18.66
C ASP A 50 0.27 -0.90 -18.43
N ALA A 51 1.36 -1.09 -17.68
CA ALA A 51 1.82 -2.43 -17.28
C ALA A 51 0.76 -3.17 -16.44
N THR A 52 0.03 -2.44 -15.58
CA THR A 52 -1.06 -3.02 -14.77
C THR A 52 -2.23 -3.46 -15.65
N LYS A 53 -2.66 -2.62 -16.61
CA LYS A 53 -3.70 -2.98 -17.58
C LYS A 53 -3.30 -4.21 -18.41
N GLN A 54 -2.08 -4.24 -18.93
CA GLN A 54 -1.57 -5.40 -19.68
C GLN A 54 -1.57 -6.68 -18.84
N ALA A 55 -1.22 -6.59 -17.55
CA ALA A 55 -1.28 -7.74 -16.65
C ALA A 55 -2.72 -8.25 -16.46
N LEU A 56 -3.70 -7.35 -16.36
CA LEU A 56 -5.12 -7.68 -16.28
C LEU A 56 -5.63 -8.30 -17.58
N ASP A 57 -5.28 -7.73 -18.74
CA ASP A 57 -5.63 -8.25 -20.06
C ASP A 57 -5.06 -9.66 -20.27
N ALA A 58 -3.83 -9.90 -19.78
CA ALA A 58 -3.17 -11.20 -19.78
C ALA A 58 -3.65 -12.16 -18.67
N GLN A 59 -4.72 -11.82 -17.95
CA GLN A 59 -5.31 -12.65 -16.87
C GLN A 59 -4.32 -13.03 -15.76
N LYS A 60 -3.36 -12.15 -15.43
CA LYS A 60 -2.45 -12.31 -14.29
C LYS A 60 -3.16 -11.98 -12.96
N THR A 61 -4.22 -12.73 -12.65
CA THR A 61 -5.16 -12.45 -11.54
C THR A 61 -5.25 -13.58 -10.51
N ARG A 62 -4.45 -14.65 -10.68
CA ARG A 62 -4.39 -15.80 -9.76
C ARG A 62 -3.27 -15.62 -8.75
N TYR A 63 -3.28 -16.46 -7.71
CA TYR A 63 -2.22 -16.49 -6.71
C TYR A 63 -0.83 -16.63 -7.35
N GLY A 64 0.10 -15.80 -6.87
CA GLY A 64 1.52 -15.92 -7.15
C GLY A 64 2.28 -16.63 -6.03
N PRO A 65 3.61 -16.71 -6.13
CA PRO A 65 4.47 -17.18 -5.05
C PRO A 65 4.29 -16.34 -3.79
N VAL A 66 4.37 -16.96 -2.62
CA VAL A 66 4.20 -16.31 -1.29
C VAL A 66 5.19 -15.17 -1.09
N ASN A 67 6.41 -15.32 -1.60
CA ASN A 67 7.47 -14.32 -1.49
C ASN A 67 7.37 -13.20 -2.54
N GLY A 68 6.46 -13.31 -3.51
CA GLY A 68 6.30 -12.39 -4.64
C GLY A 68 6.87 -12.93 -5.95
N LEU A 69 6.57 -12.22 -7.05
CA LEU A 69 7.00 -12.60 -8.39
C LEU A 69 8.53 -12.58 -8.51
N SER A 70 9.12 -13.65 -9.04
CA SER A 70 10.58 -13.79 -9.15
C SER A 70 11.23 -12.64 -9.93
N GLU A 71 10.64 -12.22 -11.05
CA GLU A 71 11.16 -11.09 -11.84
C GLU A 71 11.26 -9.79 -11.03
N LEU A 72 10.22 -9.48 -10.24
CA LEU A 72 10.21 -8.28 -9.41
C LEU A 72 11.28 -8.37 -8.31
N ARG A 73 11.35 -9.52 -7.62
CA ARG A 73 12.32 -9.74 -6.54
C ARG A 73 13.77 -9.65 -7.06
N THR A 74 14.07 -10.25 -8.21
CA THR A 74 15.40 -10.17 -8.83
C THR A 74 15.78 -8.72 -9.19
N ARG A 75 14.86 -7.95 -9.77
CA ARG A 75 15.12 -6.53 -10.11
C ARG A 75 15.35 -5.67 -8.87
N LEU A 76 14.61 -5.92 -7.79
CA LEU A 76 14.78 -5.20 -6.53
C LEU A 76 16.09 -5.55 -5.83
N ALA A 77 16.46 -6.82 -5.78
CA ALA A 77 17.74 -7.26 -5.19
C ALA A 77 18.94 -6.55 -5.84
N ALA A 78 18.91 -6.38 -7.17
CA ALA A 78 19.96 -5.69 -7.92
C ALA A 78 20.14 -4.19 -7.54
N GLN A 79 19.19 -3.58 -6.82
CA GLN A 79 19.33 -2.21 -6.30
C GLN A 79 20.20 -2.14 -5.04
N PHE A 80 20.53 -3.28 -4.42
CA PHE A 80 21.25 -3.35 -3.15
C PHE A 80 22.54 -4.18 -3.30
N SER A 81 23.67 -3.63 -2.84
CA SER A 81 24.96 -4.34 -2.90
C SER A 81 24.98 -5.53 -1.94
N GLY A 82 25.29 -6.72 -2.45
CA GLY A 82 25.38 -7.95 -1.65
C GLY A 82 24.04 -8.63 -1.37
N TYR A 83 22.96 -8.23 -2.04
CA TYR A 83 21.64 -8.84 -1.90
C TYR A 83 21.33 -9.74 -3.10
N ASP A 84 20.61 -10.83 -2.84
CA ASP A 84 20.02 -11.70 -3.84
C ASP A 84 18.50 -11.79 -3.68
N ILE A 85 17.87 -12.63 -4.50
CA ILE A 85 16.41 -12.80 -4.49
C ILE A 85 15.88 -13.27 -3.13
N GLU A 86 16.65 -14.08 -2.38
CA GLU A 86 16.27 -14.63 -1.08
C GLU A 86 16.23 -13.55 0.01
N ASN A 87 16.86 -12.40 -0.23
CA ASN A 87 16.77 -11.23 0.66
C ASN A 87 15.54 -10.34 0.42
N ILE A 88 14.72 -10.62 -0.61
CA ILE A 88 13.56 -9.79 -0.98
C ILE A 88 12.24 -10.54 -0.75
N LEU A 89 11.34 -9.91 0.02
CA LEU A 89 9.95 -10.33 0.23
C LEU A 89 9.01 -9.20 -0.21
N ILE A 90 8.01 -9.53 -1.05
CA ILE A 90 6.99 -8.57 -1.47
C ILE A 90 5.78 -8.66 -0.52
N THR A 91 5.40 -7.53 0.07
CA THR A 91 4.24 -7.37 0.96
C THR A 91 3.27 -6.31 0.43
N ASN A 92 2.09 -6.23 1.03
CA ASN A 92 1.04 -5.27 0.69
C ASN A 92 1.32 -3.89 1.29
N GLY A 93 2.30 -3.22 0.70
CA GLY A 93 2.77 -1.90 1.14
C GLY A 93 3.62 -1.99 2.41
N SER A 94 4.23 -0.86 2.78
CA SER A 94 5.27 -0.80 3.82
C SER A 94 4.78 -1.05 5.25
N LYS A 95 3.47 -1.12 5.48
CA LYS A 95 2.87 -1.26 6.82
C LYS A 95 2.72 -2.73 7.27
N GLN A 96 2.52 -3.63 6.33
CA GLN A 96 2.37 -5.06 6.60
C GLN A 96 3.70 -5.65 7.08
#